data_AF-A0AAE1TSN6-F1
#
_entry.id   AF-A0AAE1TSN6-F1
#
_cell.length_a   1.000
_cell.length_b   1.000
_cell.length_c   1.000
_cell.angle_alpha   90.00
_cell.angle_beta   90.00
_cell.angle_gamma   90.00
#
_symmetry.space_group_name_H-M   'P 1'
#
loop_
_entity.id
_entity.type
_entity.pdbx_description
1 polymer ?
#
loop_
_entity_poly.entity_id
_entity_poly.type
_entity_poly.pdbx_seq_one_letter_code
_entity_poly.pdbx_strand_id
1 'polypeptide(L)'
;MKALGYARSIFNTKWMTRDYLTNGWLFFIREEALTIFILSVIMWVIDTVTGRDTCCKLLHLVLIVLIRRVMVGGICNSTKRLDGQTVVITGCNVGIGKETARALSQRGAKIIMACRNTKTAEKTALEISNVTGRELVVMKLDLASLSSIRAFAADLKKKESKIHILINNAGVMMCPFMKTEDGFEMQMGTNHLGHFLLTNLLLPLLSHGQPARIINVSSLASARGVIPFDDMNYEKGYNKVQAYGNSKLANVLFTRQLAKRLKGTSIQVFALHPGAVQSNLGRHFMGMWSASKLVTLFIKTTAEGAQTTIFCALEACQQEPHYFSDCAPGYVVSAAQDDEVAEKLWKVSEKMVGL
;
A
#
# COMPACT_ATOMS: atom_id res chain seq x y z
N MET A 1 10.58 3.65 -25.47
CA MET A 1 9.41 2.90 -24.94
C MET A 1 9.34 2.82 -23.41
N LYS A 2 10.41 2.46 -22.67
CA LYS A 2 10.35 2.33 -21.18
C LYS A 2 9.98 3.62 -20.42
N ALA A 3 10.46 4.79 -20.86
CA ALA A 3 10.13 6.08 -20.23
C ALA A 3 8.65 6.48 -20.39
N LEU A 4 8.04 6.21 -21.56
CA LEU A 4 6.61 6.41 -21.83
C LEU A 4 5.73 5.48 -20.98
N GLY A 5 6.16 4.23 -20.77
CA GLY A 5 5.46 3.29 -19.87
C GLY A 5 5.50 3.73 -18.40
N TYR A 6 6.63 4.27 -17.94
CA TYR A 6 6.76 4.83 -16.59
C TYR A 6 5.90 6.09 -16.42
N ALA A 7 5.90 7.00 -17.40
CA ALA A 7 5.01 8.16 -17.40
C ALA A 7 3.53 7.75 -17.37
N ARG A 8 3.10 6.76 -18.16
CA ARG A 8 1.73 6.22 -18.11
C ARG A 8 1.38 5.51 -16.79
N SER A 9 2.37 4.92 -16.11
CA SER A 9 2.17 4.36 -14.76
C SER A 9 1.94 5.44 -13.70
N ILE A 10 2.48 6.63 -13.96
CA ILE A 10 2.23 7.80 -13.12
C ILE A 10 0.87 8.37 -13.46
N PHE A 11 0.57 8.68 -14.73
CA PHE A 11 -0.66 9.35 -15.13
C PHE A 11 -1.77 8.34 -15.50
N ASN A 12 -2.71 8.10 -14.58
CA ASN A 12 -3.93 7.34 -14.90
C ASN A 12 -4.85 8.18 -15.79
N THR A 13 -5.34 7.61 -16.89
CA THR A 13 -6.24 8.29 -17.83
C THR A 13 -7.58 8.69 -17.20
N LYS A 14 -7.92 8.16 -16.02
CA LYS A 14 -9.08 8.57 -15.22
C LYS A 14 -8.85 9.82 -14.36
N TRP A 15 -7.65 10.41 -14.32
CA TRP A 15 -7.34 11.62 -13.54
C TRP A 15 -8.08 12.89 -14.01
N MET A 16 -8.83 12.83 -15.10
CA MET A 16 -9.61 13.95 -15.64
C MET A 16 -11.10 13.61 -15.81
N THR A 17 -11.61 12.62 -15.09
CA THR A 17 -13.07 12.42 -15.05
C THR A 17 -13.72 13.48 -14.15
N ARG A 18 -14.99 13.79 -14.43
CA ARG A 18 -15.78 14.71 -13.59
C ARG A 18 -15.73 14.27 -12.13
N ASP A 19 -15.95 12.99 -11.86
CA ASP A 19 -15.98 12.42 -10.52
C ASP A 19 -14.65 12.56 -9.76
N TYR A 20 -13.53 12.47 -10.46
CA TYR A 20 -12.21 12.70 -9.87
C TYR A 20 -12.06 14.13 -9.37
N LEU A 21 -12.52 15.11 -10.16
CA LEU A 21 -12.44 16.53 -9.83
C LEU A 21 -13.56 17.03 -8.91
N THR A 22 -14.70 16.35 -8.82
CA THR A 22 -15.86 16.84 -8.03
C THR A 22 -16.05 16.14 -6.69
N ASN A 23 -15.49 14.94 -6.48
CA ASN A 23 -15.74 14.18 -5.26
C ASN A 23 -14.59 14.28 -4.26
N GLY A 24 -14.89 14.10 -2.97
CA GLY A 24 -13.88 14.03 -1.90
C GLY A 24 -13.28 15.38 -1.48
N TRP A 25 -13.85 16.51 -1.90
CA TRP A 25 -13.36 17.85 -1.53
C TRP A 25 -13.33 18.09 -0.01
N LEU A 26 -14.30 17.56 0.73
CA LEU A 26 -14.28 17.70 2.19
C LEU A 26 -13.06 17.00 2.81
N PHE A 27 -12.73 15.80 2.34
CA PHE A 27 -11.53 15.07 2.75
C PHE A 27 -10.27 15.83 2.33
N PHE A 28 -10.21 16.26 1.06
CA PHE A 28 -9.08 17.03 0.52
C PHE A 28 -8.82 18.29 1.34
N ILE A 29 -9.83 19.13 1.55
CA ILE A 29 -9.70 20.37 2.33
C ILE A 29 -9.23 20.05 3.75
N ARG A 30 -9.77 19.01 4.39
CA ARG A 30 -9.37 18.64 5.76
C ARG A 30 -7.91 18.23 5.86
N GLU A 31 -7.40 17.45 4.91
CA GLU A 31 -6.03 16.94 4.94
C GLU A 31 -5.01 17.96 4.38
N GLU A 32 -5.41 18.80 3.43
CA GLU A 32 -4.50 19.67 2.67
C GLU A 32 -4.59 21.15 3.02
N ALA A 33 -5.54 21.60 3.86
CA ALA A 33 -5.71 23.02 4.20
C ALA A 33 -4.41 23.68 4.65
N LEU A 34 -3.64 23.02 5.54
CA LEU A 34 -2.38 23.56 6.03
C LEU A 34 -1.30 23.59 4.94
N THR A 35 -1.19 22.54 4.13
CA THR A 35 -0.24 22.45 3.01
C THR A 35 -0.51 23.55 1.99
N ILE A 36 -1.79 23.70 1.59
CA ILE A 36 -2.24 24.74 0.66
C ILE A 36 -1.95 26.13 1.24
N PHE A 37 -2.26 26.37 2.51
CA PHE A 37 -1.98 27.64 3.16
C PHE A 37 -0.48 27.99 3.11
N ILE A 38 0.40 27.07 3.51
CA ILE A 38 1.84 27.28 3.50
C ILE A 38 2.37 27.55 2.08
N LEU A 39 1.97 26.74 1.09
CA LEU A 39 2.40 26.92 -0.29
C LEU A 39 1.90 28.25 -0.88
N SER A 40 0.68 28.65 -0.52
CA SER A 40 0.08 29.91 -0.96
C SER A 40 0.82 31.12 -0.38
N VAL A 41 1.21 31.06 0.90
CA VAL A 41 2.02 32.13 1.53
C VAL A 41 3.40 32.22 0.88
N ILE A 42 4.08 31.10 0.65
CA ILE A 42 5.39 31.09 -0.03
C ILE A 42 5.28 31.70 -1.42
N MET A 43 4.29 31.28 -2.21
CA MET A 43 4.10 31.77 -3.56
C MET A 43 3.73 33.26 -3.58
N TRP A 44 2.91 33.71 -2.63
CA TRP A 44 2.53 35.12 -2.52
C TRP A 44 3.74 36.02 -2.22
N VAL A 45 4.69 35.56 -1.41
CA VAL A 45 5.96 36.27 -1.17
C VAL A 45 6.79 36.33 -2.44
N ILE A 46 6.95 35.21 -3.16
CA ILE A 46 7.70 35.15 -4.43
C ILE A 46 7.09 36.11 -5.46
N ASP A 47 5.78 36.07 -5.63
CA ASP A 47 5.05 36.94 -6.57
C ASP A 47 5.22 38.42 -6.21
N THR A 48 5.25 38.74 -4.92
CA THR A 48 5.45 40.12 -4.46
C THR A 48 6.88 40.59 -4.72
N VAL A 49 7.89 39.76 -4.44
CA VAL A 49 9.29 40.09 -4.72
C VAL A 49 9.58 40.20 -6.22
N THR A 50 8.91 39.39 -7.05
CA THR A 50 9.07 39.38 -8.50
C THR A 50 8.18 40.39 -9.23
N GLY A 51 7.41 41.21 -8.50
CA GLY A 51 6.58 42.27 -9.08
C GLY A 51 5.39 41.77 -9.90
N ARG A 52 4.87 40.57 -9.61
CA ARG A 52 3.69 40.01 -10.29
C ARG A 52 2.42 40.76 -9.89
N ASP A 53 1.53 40.94 -10.87
CA ASP A 53 0.23 41.59 -10.64
C ASP A 53 -0.74 40.70 -9.84
N THR A 54 -1.89 41.28 -9.46
CA THR A 54 -2.93 40.58 -8.69
C THR A 54 -3.54 39.41 -9.46
N CYS A 55 -3.64 39.50 -10.79
CA CYS A 55 -4.20 38.43 -11.61
C CYS A 55 -3.30 37.19 -11.59
N CYS A 56 -1.98 37.38 -11.73
CA CYS A 56 -0.98 36.32 -11.62
C CYS A 56 -1.01 35.66 -10.24
N LYS A 57 -1.11 36.44 -9.16
CA LYS A 57 -1.20 35.93 -7.79
C LYS A 57 -2.43 35.03 -7.58
N LEU A 58 -3.59 35.46 -8.09
CA LEU A 58 -4.82 34.66 -8.03
C LEU A 58 -4.71 33.39 -8.87
N LEU A 59 -4.11 33.49 -10.07
CA LEU A 59 -3.87 32.33 -10.92
C LEU A 59 -2.95 31.31 -10.25
N HIS A 60 -1.85 31.74 -9.64
CA HIS A 60 -0.95 30.85 -8.90
C HIS A 60 -1.64 30.17 -7.72
N LEU A 61 -2.49 30.88 -6.96
CA LEU A 61 -3.28 30.29 -5.89
C LEU A 61 -4.19 29.17 -6.38
N VAL A 62 -4.92 29.41 -7.48
CA VAL A 62 -5.78 28.40 -8.12
C VAL A 62 -4.94 27.22 -8.60
N LEU A 63 -3.79 27.48 -9.23
CA LEU A 63 -2.88 26.42 -9.70
C LEU A 63 -2.33 25.58 -8.55
N ILE A 64 -1.99 26.16 -7.40
CA ILE A 64 -1.54 25.41 -6.21
C ILE A 64 -2.63 24.43 -5.77
N VAL A 65 -3.88 24.89 -5.65
CA VAL A 65 -5.01 24.04 -5.25
C VAL A 65 -5.24 22.92 -6.27
N LEU A 66 -5.24 23.24 -7.57
CA LEU A 66 -5.45 22.25 -8.63
C LEU A 66 -4.32 21.22 -8.71
N ILE A 67 -3.07 21.66 -8.63
CA ILE A 67 -1.89 20.78 -8.63
C ILE A 67 -1.96 19.85 -7.42
N ARG A 68 -2.20 20.38 -6.21
CA ARG A 68 -2.36 19.54 -5.01
C ARG A 68 -3.52 18.58 -5.16
N ARG A 69 -4.67 19.01 -5.68
CA ARG A 69 -5.82 18.12 -5.92
C ARG A 69 -5.47 16.96 -6.84
N VAL A 70 -4.71 17.21 -7.91
CA VAL A 70 -4.22 16.17 -8.81
C VAL A 70 -3.21 15.26 -8.10
N MET A 71 -2.29 15.82 -7.30
CA MET A 71 -1.28 15.04 -6.57
C MET A 71 -1.87 14.13 -5.50
N VAL A 72 -2.98 14.51 -4.85
CA VAL A 72 -3.68 13.67 -3.87
C VAL A 72 -4.20 12.37 -4.48
N GLY A 73 -4.57 12.39 -5.76
CA GLY A 73 -5.12 11.21 -6.40
C GLY A 73 -6.61 11.00 -6.11
N GLY A 74 -7.05 9.79 -6.38
CA GLY A 74 -8.40 9.34 -6.13
C GLY A 74 -8.69 9.18 -4.64
N ILE A 75 -9.90 9.56 -4.24
CA ILE A 75 -10.41 9.45 -2.86
C ILE A 75 -11.53 8.41 -2.85
N CYS A 76 -11.49 7.50 -1.88
CA CYS A 76 -12.55 6.51 -1.71
C CYS A 76 -13.72 7.13 -0.95
N ASN A 77 -14.83 7.38 -1.64
CA ASN A 77 -16.05 7.96 -1.04
C ASN A 77 -17.07 6.90 -0.59
N SER A 78 -16.68 5.63 -0.55
CA SER A 78 -17.56 4.54 -0.15
C SER A 78 -18.03 4.70 1.29
N THR A 79 -19.36 4.66 1.46
CA THR A 79 -20.08 4.63 2.75
C THR A 79 -20.36 3.20 3.23
N LYS A 80 -19.87 2.18 2.50
CA LYS A 80 -20.12 0.77 2.80
C LYS A 80 -19.68 0.40 4.22
N ARG A 81 -20.58 -0.28 4.94
CA ARG A 81 -20.34 -0.83 6.27
C ARG A 81 -19.67 -2.20 6.20
N LEU A 82 -18.91 -2.54 7.23
CA LEU A 82 -18.16 -3.78 7.42
C LEU A 82 -18.52 -4.45 8.75
N ASP A 83 -19.70 -4.15 9.30
CA ASP A 83 -20.17 -4.78 10.54
C ASP A 83 -20.20 -6.31 10.38
N GLY A 84 -19.65 -7.02 11.37
CA GLY A 84 -19.50 -8.48 11.34
C GLY A 84 -18.34 -9.01 10.48
N GLN A 85 -17.57 -8.14 9.81
CA GLN A 85 -16.43 -8.56 9.00
C GLN A 85 -15.09 -8.42 9.75
N THR A 86 -14.34 -9.52 9.80
CA THR A 86 -12.95 -9.56 10.27
C THR A 86 -11.97 -9.17 9.18
N VAL A 87 -11.09 -8.21 9.48
CA VAL A 87 -10.06 -7.68 8.59
C VAL A 87 -8.69 -7.84 9.24
N VAL A 88 -7.76 -8.48 8.55
CA VAL A 88 -6.36 -8.63 8.97
C VAL A 88 -5.50 -7.66 8.17
N ILE A 89 -4.70 -6.84 8.86
CA ILE A 89 -3.81 -5.85 8.22
C ILE A 89 -2.40 -6.04 8.76
N THR A 90 -1.44 -6.29 7.87
CA THR A 90 -0.03 -6.34 8.26
C THR A 90 0.57 -4.93 8.36
N GLY A 91 1.34 -4.66 9.41
CA GLY A 91 2.10 -3.41 9.56
C GLY A 91 1.24 -2.15 9.64
N CYS A 92 0.16 -2.19 10.44
CA CYS A 92 -0.80 -1.09 10.60
C CYS A 92 -0.64 -0.29 11.89
N ASN A 93 0.52 -0.37 12.56
CA ASN A 93 0.84 0.45 13.72
C ASN A 93 1.27 1.88 13.37
N VAL A 94 1.60 2.16 12.10
CA VAL A 94 1.99 3.49 11.61
C VAL A 94 1.58 3.68 10.15
N GLY A 95 1.66 4.92 9.66
CA GLY A 95 1.60 5.22 8.23
C GLY A 95 0.28 4.83 7.55
N ILE A 96 0.38 4.38 6.29
CA ILE A 96 -0.77 3.99 5.47
C ILE A 96 -1.61 2.88 6.14
N GLY A 97 -0.95 1.90 6.75
CA GLY A 97 -1.64 0.81 7.43
C GLY A 97 -2.49 1.29 8.61
N LYS A 98 -1.98 2.25 9.41
CA LYS A 98 -2.74 2.87 10.51
C LYS A 98 -4.00 3.58 10.00
N GLU A 99 -3.88 4.39 8.95
CA GLU A 99 -5.02 5.09 8.37
C GLU A 99 -6.03 4.12 7.73
N THR A 100 -5.55 3.04 7.13
CA THR A 100 -6.40 1.95 6.62
C THR A 100 -7.17 1.28 7.77
N ALA A 101 -6.48 0.91 8.86
CA ALA A 101 -7.11 0.32 10.05
C ALA A 101 -8.17 1.25 10.66
N ARG A 102 -7.86 2.54 10.80
CA ARG A 102 -8.78 3.56 11.29
C ARG A 102 -10.03 3.65 10.41
N ALA A 103 -9.86 3.77 9.10
CA ALA A 103 -10.96 3.93 8.16
C ALA A 103 -11.89 2.70 8.09
N LEU A 104 -11.33 1.49 8.18
CA LEU A 104 -12.12 0.25 8.18
C LEU A 104 -12.78 0.00 9.55
N SER A 105 -12.11 0.34 10.66
CA SER A 105 -12.72 0.30 12.01
C SER A 105 -13.92 1.25 12.11
N GLN A 106 -13.80 2.49 11.59
CA GLN A 106 -14.92 3.44 11.52
C GLN A 106 -16.14 2.87 10.78
N ARG A 107 -15.90 1.97 9.82
CA ARG A 107 -16.93 1.28 9.04
C ARG A 107 -17.48 0.01 9.70
N GLY A 108 -17.01 -0.33 10.90
CA GLY A 108 -17.56 -1.42 11.71
C GLY A 108 -16.80 -2.74 11.63
N ALA A 109 -15.69 -2.78 10.91
CA ALA A 109 -14.86 -3.98 10.83
C ALA A 109 -14.21 -4.32 12.18
N LYS A 110 -14.08 -5.62 12.46
CA LYS A 110 -13.18 -6.13 13.50
C LYS A 110 -11.77 -6.15 12.92
N ILE A 111 -10.89 -5.28 13.40
CA ILE A 111 -9.51 -5.17 12.89
C ILE A 111 -8.55 -6.03 13.71
N ILE A 112 -7.78 -6.84 13.02
CA ILE A 112 -6.64 -7.58 13.54
C ILE A 112 -5.37 -6.91 13.05
N MET A 113 -4.69 -6.23 13.96
CA MET A 113 -3.44 -5.53 13.74
C MET A 113 -2.27 -6.50 13.85
N ALA A 114 -1.81 -7.01 12.71
CA ALA A 114 -0.69 -7.94 12.63
C ALA A 114 0.63 -7.15 12.53
N CYS A 115 1.31 -6.98 13.67
CA CYS A 115 2.43 -6.05 13.79
C CYS A 115 3.63 -6.68 14.51
N ARG A 116 4.85 -6.34 14.08
CA ARG A 116 6.08 -6.82 14.72
C ARG A 116 6.27 -6.25 16.12
N ASN A 117 6.06 -4.94 16.28
CA ASN A 117 6.15 -4.25 17.57
C ASN A 117 4.75 -4.11 18.17
N THR A 118 4.38 -5.00 19.08
CA THR A 118 3.05 -5.02 19.72
C THR A 118 2.83 -3.80 20.60
N LYS A 119 3.84 -3.31 21.33
CA LYS A 119 3.71 -2.12 22.19
C LYS A 119 3.28 -0.88 21.40
N THR A 120 3.91 -0.61 20.25
CA THR A 120 3.50 0.51 19.38
C THR A 120 2.13 0.27 18.75
N ALA A 121 1.82 -0.99 18.41
CA ALA A 121 0.54 -1.36 17.85
C ALA A 121 -0.61 -1.19 18.88
N GLU A 122 -0.41 -1.54 20.14
CA GLU A 122 -1.36 -1.36 21.24
C GLU A 122 -1.66 0.12 21.49
N LYS A 123 -0.63 0.98 21.48
CA LYS A 123 -0.85 2.44 21.54
C LYS A 123 -1.72 2.92 20.38
N THR A 124 -1.43 2.45 19.17
CA THR A 124 -2.20 2.82 17.97
C THR A 124 -3.62 2.26 18.01
N ALA A 125 -3.81 1.03 18.52
CA ALA A 125 -5.11 0.41 18.71
C ALA A 125 -5.97 1.26 19.66
N LEU A 126 -5.39 1.74 20.77
CA LEU A 126 -6.08 2.64 21.71
C LEU A 126 -6.44 3.98 21.06
N GLU A 127 -5.50 4.60 20.33
CA GLU A 127 -5.76 5.84 19.60
C GLU A 127 -6.92 5.69 18.60
N ILE A 128 -6.96 4.59 17.84
CA ILE A 128 -8.05 4.32 16.90
C ILE A 128 -9.34 4.00 17.67
N SER A 129 -9.27 3.21 18.74
CA SER A 129 -10.45 2.87 19.54
C SER A 129 -11.11 4.12 20.11
N ASN A 130 -10.35 5.07 20.65
CA ASN A 130 -10.87 6.33 21.17
C ASN A 130 -11.61 7.17 20.12
N VAL A 131 -11.20 7.08 18.85
CA VAL A 131 -11.85 7.81 17.74
C VAL A 131 -13.04 7.04 17.16
N THR A 132 -13.02 5.71 17.22
CA THR A 132 -13.99 4.85 16.51
C THR A 132 -15.01 4.18 17.41
N GLY A 133 -14.79 4.19 18.72
CA GLY A 133 -15.57 3.45 19.71
C GLY A 133 -15.46 1.93 19.58
N ARG A 134 -14.41 1.43 18.93
CA ARG A 134 -14.24 0.00 18.62
C ARG A 134 -12.84 -0.48 18.97
N GLU A 135 -12.77 -1.59 19.67
CA GLU A 135 -11.51 -2.22 20.01
C GLU A 135 -10.86 -2.90 18.79
N LEU A 136 -9.52 -2.81 18.73
CA LEU A 136 -8.71 -3.47 17.73
C LEU A 136 -7.87 -4.55 18.41
N VAL A 137 -7.77 -5.72 17.76
CA VAL A 137 -7.00 -6.85 18.30
C VAL A 137 -5.57 -6.76 17.79
N VAL A 138 -4.59 -6.68 18.69
CA VAL A 138 -3.17 -6.70 18.33
C VAL A 138 -2.63 -8.12 18.39
N MET A 139 -1.91 -8.52 17.35
CA MET A 139 -1.25 -9.82 17.27
C MET A 139 0.17 -9.66 16.73
N LYS A 140 1.13 -10.36 17.35
CA LYS A 140 2.55 -10.31 16.95
C LYS A 140 2.72 -11.00 15.59
N LEU A 141 3.30 -10.30 14.63
CA LEU A 141 3.71 -10.84 13.34
C LEU A 141 5.01 -10.17 12.90
N ASP A 142 6.09 -10.95 12.82
CA ASP A 142 7.30 -10.56 12.09
C ASP A 142 7.35 -11.26 10.74
N LEU A 143 7.31 -10.48 9.66
CA LEU A 143 7.37 -11.00 8.28
C LEU A 143 8.79 -11.38 7.86
N ALA A 144 9.80 -11.01 8.64
CA ALA A 144 11.20 -11.42 8.43
C ALA A 144 11.53 -12.74 9.17
N SER A 145 10.53 -13.51 9.60
CA SER A 145 10.67 -14.79 10.28
C SER A 145 9.55 -15.74 9.87
N LEU A 146 9.87 -16.81 9.13
CA LEU A 146 8.87 -17.81 8.73
C LEU A 146 8.25 -18.49 9.96
N SER A 147 9.03 -18.67 11.03
CA SER A 147 8.52 -19.21 12.30
C SER A 147 7.48 -18.29 12.94
N SER A 148 7.72 -16.97 12.95
CA SER A 148 6.75 -15.98 13.44
C SER A 148 5.47 -15.97 12.59
N ILE A 149 5.58 -16.13 11.27
CA ILE A 149 4.42 -16.16 10.37
C ILE A 149 3.55 -17.39 10.64
N ARG A 150 4.17 -18.57 10.80
CA ARG A 150 3.47 -19.82 11.12
C ARG A 150 2.79 -19.74 12.49
N ALA A 151 3.47 -19.21 13.50
CA ALA A 151 2.91 -18.99 14.83
C ALA A 151 1.69 -18.05 14.79
N PHE A 152 1.82 -16.90 14.12
CA PHE A 152 0.71 -15.96 13.92
C PHE A 152 -0.49 -16.63 13.25
N ALA A 153 -0.27 -17.37 12.15
CA ALA A 153 -1.34 -18.02 11.43
C ALA A 153 -2.03 -19.11 12.27
N ALA A 154 -1.27 -19.89 13.06
CA ALA A 154 -1.80 -20.89 13.96
C ALA A 154 -2.65 -20.27 15.08
N ASP A 155 -2.17 -19.18 15.69
CA ASP A 155 -2.91 -18.49 16.74
C ASP A 155 -4.16 -17.78 16.20
N LEU A 156 -4.09 -17.24 14.98
CA LEU A 156 -5.23 -16.61 14.34
C LEU A 156 -6.33 -17.62 14.04
N LYS A 157 -5.97 -18.81 13.55
CA LYS A 157 -6.92 -19.92 13.31
C LYS A 157 -7.62 -20.41 14.57
N LYS A 158 -7.01 -20.25 15.75
CA LYS A 158 -7.66 -20.57 17.03
C LYS A 158 -8.67 -19.50 17.46
N LYS A 159 -8.45 -18.24 17.07
CA LYS A 159 -9.24 -17.08 17.52
C LYS A 159 -10.35 -16.69 16.55
N GLU A 160 -10.15 -16.92 15.26
CA GLU A 160 -11.09 -16.54 14.20
C GLU A 160 -11.47 -17.75 13.37
N SER A 161 -12.77 -17.90 13.11
CA SER A 161 -13.30 -18.91 12.19
C SER A 161 -13.27 -18.48 10.73
N LYS A 162 -13.21 -17.17 10.46
CA LYS A 162 -13.21 -16.61 9.11
C LYS A 162 -12.56 -15.23 9.03
N ILE A 163 -11.98 -14.93 7.87
CA ILE A 163 -11.43 -13.62 7.52
C ILE A 163 -12.12 -13.16 6.24
N HIS A 164 -12.55 -11.90 6.18
CA HIS A 164 -13.22 -11.34 5.00
C HIS A 164 -12.25 -10.50 4.16
N ILE A 165 -11.27 -9.85 4.80
CA ILE A 165 -10.29 -9.01 4.11
C ILE A 165 -8.90 -9.26 4.70
N LEU A 166 -7.93 -9.63 3.86
CA LEU A 166 -6.51 -9.68 4.17
C LEU A 166 -5.78 -8.56 3.43
N ILE A 167 -5.11 -7.67 4.15
CA ILE A 167 -4.34 -6.57 3.60
C ILE A 167 -2.85 -6.77 3.92
N ASN A 168 -2.12 -7.23 2.92
CA ASN A 168 -0.66 -7.36 2.92
C ASN A 168 -0.03 -5.98 2.66
N ASN A 169 -0.02 -5.14 3.71
CA ASN A 169 0.41 -3.74 3.65
C ASN A 169 1.87 -3.53 4.10
N ALA A 170 2.35 -4.33 5.06
CA ALA A 170 3.67 -4.15 5.64
C ALA A 170 4.80 -4.13 4.58
N GLY A 171 5.90 -3.47 4.92
CA GLY A 171 7.10 -3.58 4.10
C GLY A 171 8.26 -2.76 4.61
N VAL A 172 9.40 -3.02 4.01
CA VAL A 172 10.67 -2.31 4.18
C VAL A 172 11.14 -1.83 2.81
N MET A 173 11.86 -0.71 2.78
CA MET A 173 12.26 -0.06 1.52
C MET A 173 13.68 0.44 1.62
N MET A 174 14.47 0.11 0.61
CA MET A 174 15.82 0.62 0.38
C MET A 174 16.70 0.53 1.63
N CYS A 175 16.52 -0.52 2.44
CA CYS A 175 17.37 -0.75 3.60
C CYS A 175 18.77 -1.19 3.15
N PRO A 176 19.79 -1.10 4.03
CA PRO A 176 21.08 -1.75 3.78
C PRO A 176 20.91 -3.26 3.56
N PHE A 177 21.94 -3.90 2.98
CA PHE A 177 21.94 -5.35 2.82
C PHE A 177 21.84 -6.01 4.19
N MET A 178 20.77 -6.77 4.37
CA MET A 178 20.47 -7.51 5.58
C MET A 178 19.73 -8.78 5.18
N LYS A 179 19.79 -9.80 6.02
CA LYS A 179 19.05 -11.04 5.84
C LYS A 179 17.93 -11.15 6.88
N THR A 180 16.84 -11.81 6.50
CA THR A 180 15.79 -12.26 7.43
C THR A 180 16.35 -13.34 8.38
N GLU A 181 15.59 -13.74 9.39
CA GLU A 181 15.98 -14.86 10.27
C GLU A 181 16.24 -16.15 9.48
N ASP A 182 15.48 -16.34 8.40
CA ASP A 182 15.58 -17.50 7.50
C ASP A 182 16.61 -17.33 6.37
N GLY A 183 17.42 -16.27 6.39
CA GLY A 183 18.52 -16.07 5.45
C GLY A 183 18.16 -15.44 4.09
N PHE A 184 16.93 -14.94 3.90
CA PHE A 184 16.53 -14.25 2.67
C PHE A 184 16.97 -12.80 2.65
N GLU A 185 17.18 -12.19 1.48
CA GLU A 185 17.35 -10.74 1.40
C GLU A 185 16.16 -10.01 2.04
N MET A 186 16.43 -9.00 2.87
CA MET A 186 15.43 -8.39 3.74
C MET A 186 14.19 -7.84 3.01
N GLN A 187 14.34 -7.18 1.87
CA GLN A 187 13.21 -6.59 1.13
C GLN A 187 12.37 -7.66 0.43
N MET A 188 13.00 -8.62 -0.25
CA MET A 188 12.31 -9.75 -0.88
C MET A 188 11.65 -10.66 0.16
N GLY A 189 12.39 -10.97 1.23
CA GLY A 189 11.95 -11.76 2.38
C GLY A 189 10.73 -11.17 3.07
N THR A 190 10.81 -9.89 3.46
CA THR A 190 9.71 -9.23 4.20
C THR A 190 8.53 -8.88 3.31
N ASN A 191 8.78 -8.24 2.15
CA ASN A 191 7.71 -7.63 1.37
C ASN A 191 6.91 -8.66 0.55
N HIS A 192 7.59 -9.72 0.10
CA HIS A 192 7.02 -10.76 -0.78
C HIS A 192 6.95 -12.12 -0.08
N LEU A 193 8.08 -12.76 0.26
CA LEU A 193 8.08 -14.15 0.77
C LEU A 193 7.28 -14.31 2.07
N GLY A 194 7.40 -13.36 2.99
CA GLY A 194 6.65 -13.37 4.25
C GLY A 194 5.13 -13.26 4.02
N HIS A 195 4.71 -12.37 3.12
CA HIS A 195 3.30 -12.25 2.74
C HIS A 195 2.80 -13.43 1.91
N PHE A 196 3.66 -14.01 1.07
CA PHE A 196 3.38 -15.20 0.29
C PHE A 196 3.04 -16.36 1.22
N LEU A 197 3.90 -16.62 2.22
CA LEU A 197 3.65 -17.65 3.23
C LEU A 197 2.39 -17.33 4.04
N LEU A 198 2.27 -16.11 4.56
CA LEU A 198 1.12 -15.69 5.36
C LEU A 198 -0.19 -15.90 4.62
N THR A 199 -0.27 -15.45 3.37
CA THR A 199 -1.48 -15.55 2.55
C THR A 199 -1.87 -17.01 2.35
N ASN A 200 -0.93 -17.86 1.92
CA ASN A 200 -1.20 -19.29 1.72
C ASN A 200 -1.65 -19.99 3.00
N LEU A 201 -1.05 -19.66 4.16
CA LEU A 201 -1.47 -20.23 5.45
C LEU A 201 -2.88 -19.79 5.87
N LEU A 202 -3.32 -18.59 5.45
CA LEU A 202 -4.62 -18.01 5.79
C LEU A 202 -5.71 -18.27 4.75
N LEU A 203 -5.38 -18.79 3.56
CA LEU A 203 -6.37 -19.15 2.53
C LEU A 203 -7.54 -20.00 3.06
N PRO A 204 -7.35 -21.00 3.94
CA PRO A 204 -8.47 -21.75 4.50
C PRO A 204 -9.48 -20.89 5.29
N LEU A 205 -9.05 -19.82 5.98
CA LEU A 205 -9.94 -18.91 6.70
C LEU A 205 -10.68 -17.94 5.77
N LEU A 206 -10.11 -17.65 4.60
CA LEU A 206 -10.71 -16.81 3.56
C LEU A 206 -11.72 -17.62 2.72
N SER A 207 -11.53 -18.94 2.61
CA SER A 207 -12.37 -19.85 1.82
C SER A 207 -13.53 -20.42 2.64
N HIS A 208 -14.49 -19.58 2.99
CA HIS A 208 -15.66 -19.94 3.82
C HIS A 208 -17.01 -19.70 3.11
N GLY A 209 -17.01 -19.68 1.77
CA GLY A 209 -18.23 -19.55 0.95
C GLY A 209 -18.83 -18.13 0.88
N GLN A 210 -18.24 -17.13 1.53
CA GLN A 210 -18.62 -15.73 1.41
C GLN A 210 -17.56 -14.93 0.62
N PRO A 211 -17.91 -13.75 0.07
CA PRO A 211 -16.94 -12.91 -0.60
C PRO A 211 -15.79 -12.52 0.34
N ALA A 212 -14.56 -12.78 -0.09
CA ALA A 212 -13.36 -12.37 0.62
C ALA A 212 -12.42 -11.59 -0.30
N ARG A 213 -11.52 -10.77 0.26
CA ARG A 213 -10.61 -9.92 -0.51
C ARG A 213 -9.19 -10.04 0.02
N ILE A 214 -8.23 -10.19 -0.89
CA ILE A 214 -6.79 -10.16 -0.59
C ILE A 214 -6.20 -8.95 -1.32
N ILE A 215 -5.57 -8.05 -0.58
CA ILE A 215 -4.99 -6.81 -1.11
C ILE A 215 -3.49 -6.83 -0.84
N ASN A 216 -2.68 -6.81 -1.91
CA ASN A 216 -1.22 -6.77 -1.88
C ASN A 216 -0.71 -5.35 -2.20
N VAL A 217 -0.08 -4.69 -1.23
CA VAL A 217 0.44 -3.33 -1.44
C VAL A 217 1.80 -3.39 -2.17
N SER A 218 1.77 -2.96 -3.42
CA SER A 218 2.93 -2.78 -4.30
C SER A 218 3.42 -1.31 -4.27
N SER A 219 4.08 -0.84 -5.33
CA SER A 219 4.63 0.50 -5.49
C SER A 219 4.85 0.81 -6.97
N LEU A 220 4.95 2.08 -7.34
CA LEU A 220 5.47 2.51 -8.65
C LEU A 220 6.88 1.96 -8.93
N ALA A 221 7.66 1.61 -7.89
CA ALA A 221 8.95 0.96 -8.03
C ALA A 221 8.87 -0.41 -8.75
N SER A 222 7.72 -1.08 -8.71
CA SER A 222 7.48 -2.34 -9.44
C SER A 222 7.69 -2.20 -10.95
N ALA A 223 7.45 -1.00 -11.51
CA ALA A 223 7.64 -0.73 -12.94
C ALA A 223 9.10 -0.88 -13.41
N ARG A 224 10.06 -0.84 -12.48
CA ARG A 224 11.49 -1.04 -12.74
C ARG A 224 12.03 -2.37 -12.19
N GLY A 225 11.16 -3.20 -11.60
CA GLY A 225 11.55 -4.49 -11.07
C GLY A 225 11.89 -5.49 -12.18
N VAL A 226 12.73 -6.47 -11.85
CA VAL A 226 13.07 -7.65 -12.65
C VAL A 226 13.34 -8.78 -11.67
N ILE A 227 12.57 -9.87 -11.70
CA ILE A 227 12.74 -10.97 -10.73
C ILE A 227 14.11 -11.64 -10.93
N PRO A 228 15.02 -11.61 -9.93
CA PRO A 228 16.38 -12.10 -10.08
C PRO A 228 16.44 -13.59 -9.74
N PHE A 229 15.88 -14.46 -10.58
CA PHE A 229 15.79 -15.91 -10.30
C PHE A 229 17.14 -16.57 -10.00
N ASP A 230 18.23 -16.07 -10.57
CA ASP A 230 19.59 -16.61 -10.37
C ASP A 230 20.30 -16.06 -9.12
N ASP A 231 19.69 -15.09 -8.44
CA ASP A 231 20.18 -14.48 -7.22
C ASP A 231 19.07 -13.77 -6.44
N MET A 232 18.07 -14.54 -5.98
CA MET A 232 16.92 -14.02 -5.22
C MET A 232 17.33 -13.33 -3.91
N ASN A 233 18.52 -13.66 -3.39
CA ASN A 233 19.06 -13.16 -2.13
C ASN A 233 20.13 -12.08 -2.30
N TYR A 234 20.40 -11.61 -3.53
CA TYR A 234 21.38 -10.56 -3.82
C TYR A 234 22.79 -10.80 -3.26
N GLU A 235 23.27 -12.04 -3.34
CA GLU A 235 24.59 -12.43 -2.85
C GLU A 235 25.73 -11.99 -3.78
N LYS A 236 25.43 -11.72 -5.07
CA LYS A 236 26.42 -11.32 -6.08
C LYS A 236 26.58 -9.80 -6.22
N GLY A 237 25.74 -9.02 -5.53
CA GLY A 237 25.82 -7.56 -5.53
C GLY A 237 24.49 -6.90 -5.18
N TYR A 238 24.47 -6.08 -4.13
CA TYR A 238 23.24 -5.48 -3.62
C TYR A 238 22.99 -4.06 -4.13
N ASN A 239 21.85 -3.86 -4.80
CA ASN A 239 21.32 -2.53 -5.09
C ASN A 239 19.98 -2.34 -4.36
N LYS A 240 19.98 -1.49 -3.33
CA LYS A 240 18.81 -1.26 -2.45
C LYS A 240 17.54 -0.80 -3.19
N VAL A 241 17.69 -0.05 -4.29
CA VAL A 241 16.56 0.46 -5.10
C VAL A 241 16.01 -0.66 -5.99
N GLN A 242 16.89 -1.42 -6.63
CA GLN A 242 16.50 -2.57 -7.45
C GLN A 242 15.84 -3.66 -6.59
N ALA A 243 16.42 -3.99 -5.43
CA ALA A 243 15.85 -4.97 -4.49
C ALA A 243 14.43 -4.59 -4.06
N TYR A 244 14.21 -3.30 -3.78
CA TYR A 244 12.87 -2.80 -3.49
C TYR A 244 11.92 -2.98 -4.69
N GLY A 245 12.33 -2.51 -5.87
CA GLY A 245 11.53 -2.64 -7.09
C GLY A 245 11.18 -4.09 -7.42
N ASN A 246 12.14 -5.01 -7.24
CA ASN A 246 11.97 -6.44 -7.42
C ASN A 246 10.95 -7.03 -6.45
N SER A 247 11.05 -6.68 -5.16
CA SER A 247 10.07 -7.11 -4.16
C SER A 247 8.65 -6.59 -4.45
N LYS A 248 8.53 -5.37 -4.99
CA LYS A 248 7.22 -4.78 -5.34
C LYS A 248 6.67 -5.30 -6.66
N LEU A 249 7.52 -5.67 -7.63
CA LEU A 249 7.11 -6.43 -8.81
C LEU A 249 6.61 -7.83 -8.40
N ALA A 250 7.32 -8.50 -7.48
CA ALA A 250 6.94 -9.81 -6.97
C ALA A 250 5.52 -9.80 -6.38
N ASN A 251 5.13 -8.74 -5.64
CA ASN A 251 3.76 -8.56 -5.15
C ASN A 251 2.70 -8.48 -6.27
N VAL A 252 3.02 -7.87 -7.42
CA VAL A 252 2.08 -7.78 -8.56
C VAL A 252 1.93 -9.13 -9.25
N LEU A 253 3.05 -9.81 -9.51
CA LEU A 253 3.08 -11.15 -10.09
C LEU A 253 2.40 -12.17 -9.16
N PHE A 254 2.59 -12.03 -7.85
CA PHE A 254 1.90 -12.83 -6.84
C PHE A 254 0.39 -12.64 -6.90
N THR A 255 -0.09 -11.40 -6.94
CA THR A 255 -1.53 -11.10 -7.13
C THR A 255 -2.06 -11.78 -8.38
N ARG A 256 -1.35 -11.65 -9.51
CA ARG A 256 -1.76 -12.22 -10.79
C ARG A 256 -1.89 -13.74 -10.72
N GLN A 257 -0.87 -14.43 -10.20
CA GLN A 257 -0.89 -15.88 -10.09
C GLN A 257 -1.89 -16.38 -9.04
N LEU A 258 -2.05 -15.66 -7.91
CA LEU A 258 -3.03 -16.00 -6.89
C LEU A 258 -4.46 -15.86 -7.43
N ALA A 259 -4.75 -14.78 -8.17
CA ALA A 259 -6.03 -14.59 -8.85
C ALA A 259 -6.35 -15.75 -9.81
N LYS A 260 -5.37 -16.19 -10.60
CA LYS A 260 -5.51 -17.35 -11.51
C LYS A 260 -5.81 -18.63 -10.76
N ARG A 261 -5.12 -18.88 -9.64
CA ARG A 261 -5.31 -20.07 -8.78
C ARG A 261 -6.64 -20.08 -8.02
N LEU A 262 -7.17 -18.91 -7.68
CA LEU A 262 -8.44 -18.76 -6.95
C LEU A 262 -9.65 -18.58 -7.88
N LYS A 263 -9.48 -18.74 -9.20
CA LYS A 263 -10.57 -18.69 -10.18
C LYS A 263 -11.64 -19.72 -9.81
N GLY A 264 -12.90 -19.29 -9.76
CA GLY A 264 -14.03 -20.12 -9.36
C GLY A 264 -14.35 -20.08 -7.86
N THR A 265 -13.53 -19.42 -7.03
CA THR A 265 -13.86 -19.14 -5.63
C THR A 265 -14.53 -17.76 -5.49
N SER A 266 -15.05 -17.46 -4.30
CA SER A 266 -15.57 -16.12 -3.93
C SER A 266 -14.47 -15.13 -3.51
N ILE A 267 -13.20 -15.52 -3.60
CA ILE A 267 -12.07 -14.72 -3.14
C ILE A 267 -11.56 -13.83 -4.28
N GLN A 268 -11.53 -12.52 -4.04
CA GLN A 268 -10.97 -11.55 -4.97
C GLN A 268 -9.57 -11.11 -4.56
N VAL A 269 -8.68 -10.92 -5.54
CA VAL A 269 -7.28 -10.55 -5.29
C VAL A 269 -6.91 -9.29 -6.04
N PHE A 270 -6.24 -8.36 -5.34
CA PHE A 270 -5.87 -7.06 -5.85
C PHE A 270 -4.42 -6.74 -5.51
N ALA A 271 -3.72 -6.08 -6.42
CA ALA A 271 -2.50 -5.33 -6.17
C ALA A 271 -2.80 -3.84 -6.31
N LEU A 272 -2.04 -3.00 -5.62
CA LEU A 272 -2.14 -1.55 -5.79
C LEU A 272 -0.83 -0.83 -5.51
N HIS A 273 -0.72 0.43 -5.93
CA HIS A 273 0.25 1.35 -5.33
C HIS A 273 -0.44 2.52 -4.61
N PRO A 274 0.09 2.96 -3.47
CA PRO A 274 -0.48 4.08 -2.72
C PRO A 274 -0.03 5.46 -3.24
N GLY A 275 0.89 5.49 -4.21
CA GLY A 275 1.54 6.70 -4.70
C GLY A 275 2.82 7.03 -3.90
N ALA A 276 3.35 8.23 -4.10
CA ALA A 276 4.48 8.73 -3.32
C ALA A 276 3.97 9.28 -1.98
N VAL A 277 4.05 8.47 -0.92
CA VAL A 277 3.47 8.79 0.40
C VAL A 277 4.56 9.08 1.41
N GLN A 278 4.35 10.12 2.21
CA GLN A 278 5.15 10.38 3.40
C GLN A 278 4.93 9.26 4.43
N SER A 279 5.83 8.29 4.46
CA SER A 279 5.75 7.18 5.41
C SER A 279 7.12 6.89 6.02
N ASN A 280 7.11 6.27 7.20
CA ASN A 280 8.33 5.80 7.89
C ASN A 280 9.14 4.77 7.06
N LEU A 281 8.61 4.34 5.92
CA LEU A 281 9.25 3.51 4.92
C LEU A 281 10.43 4.24 4.24
N GLY A 282 10.37 5.57 4.10
CA GLY A 282 11.41 6.42 3.49
C GLY A 282 12.67 6.65 4.32
N ARG A 283 12.74 6.15 5.56
CA ARG A 283 13.82 6.45 6.51
C ARG A 283 15.23 6.08 6.01
N HIS A 284 15.35 5.08 5.14
CA HIS A 284 16.64 4.65 4.57
C HIS A 284 16.94 5.25 3.18
N PHE A 285 15.93 5.88 2.54
CA PHE A 285 16.09 6.56 1.25
C PHE A 285 16.61 7.99 1.42
N MET A 286 16.13 8.71 2.45
CA MET A 286 16.24 10.17 2.50
C MET A 286 17.29 10.75 3.47
N GLY A 287 17.93 9.97 4.35
CA GLY A 287 18.89 10.54 5.33
C GLY A 287 18.36 11.81 6.02
N MET A 288 19.23 12.78 6.31
CA MET A 288 18.88 14.10 6.91
C MET A 288 17.80 14.89 6.13
N TRP A 289 17.53 14.57 4.85
CA TRP A 289 16.56 15.26 4.00
C TRP A 289 15.09 14.93 4.32
N SER A 290 14.81 13.82 5.02
CA SER A 290 13.45 13.57 5.56
C SER A 290 13.03 14.58 6.64
N ALA A 291 13.97 15.40 7.13
CA ALA A 291 13.70 16.46 8.08
C ALA A 291 13.29 17.79 7.43
N SER A 292 13.41 17.95 6.09
CA SER A 292 12.94 19.19 5.45
C SER A 292 11.42 19.14 5.29
N LYS A 293 10.71 19.92 6.12
CA LYS A 293 9.25 20.12 6.02
C LYS A 293 8.79 20.63 4.65
N LEU A 294 9.73 21.07 3.80
CA LEU A 294 9.44 21.55 2.44
C LEU A 294 9.17 20.40 1.47
N VAL A 295 9.95 19.30 1.51
CA VAL A 295 9.75 18.16 0.58
C VAL A 295 8.45 17.42 0.88
N THR A 296 8.01 17.44 2.15
CA THR A 296 6.74 16.83 2.58
C THR A 296 5.52 17.52 1.97
N LEU A 297 5.63 18.79 1.57
CA LEU A 297 4.56 19.53 0.87
C LEU A 297 4.32 19.03 -0.57
N PHE A 298 5.21 18.20 -1.11
CA PHE A 298 5.15 17.70 -2.50
C PHE A 298 4.89 16.20 -2.60
N ILE A 299 4.49 15.54 -1.51
CA ILE A 299 4.11 14.12 -1.49
C ILE A 299 2.74 13.94 -0.82
N LYS A 300 2.16 12.75 -0.94
CA LYS A 300 0.87 12.41 -0.34
C LYS A 300 0.98 12.21 1.17
N THR A 301 -0.06 12.58 1.91
CA THR A 301 -0.21 12.19 3.32
C THR A 301 -0.50 10.68 3.46
N THR A 302 -0.39 10.14 4.66
CA THR A 302 -0.71 8.73 4.91
C THR A 302 -2.19 8.42 4.73
N ALA A 303 -3.07 9.39 5.00
CA ALA A 303 -4.51 9.26 4.82
C ALA A 303 -4.89 9.22 3.34
N GLU A 304 -4.22 10.03 2.51
CA GLU A 304 -4.33 10.00 1.05
C GLU A 304 -3.77 8.72 0.47
N GLY A 305 -2.61 8.26 0.96
CA GLY A 305 -1.99 7.00 0.57
C GLY A 305 -2.86 5.77 0.85
N ALA A 306 -3.71 5.83 1.88
CA ALA A 306 -4.62 4.74 2.24
C ALA A 306 -5.84 4.63 1.32
N GLN A 307 -6.17 5.66 0.53
CA GLN A 307 -7.43 5.71 -0.23
C GLN A 307 -7.58 4.55 -1.21
N THR A 308 -6.54 4.19 -1.95
CA THR A 308 -6.61 3.09 -2.92
C THR A 308 -6.75 1.73 -2.22
N THR A 309 -6.10 1.55 -1.06
CA THR A 309 -6.27 0.35 -0.22
C THR A 309 -7.71 0.23 0.29
N ILE A 310 -8.28 1.33 0.79
CA ILE A 310 -9.66 1.38 1.26
C ILE A 310 -10.62 1.12 0.09
N PHE A 311 -10.37 1.69 -1.09
CA PHE A 311 -11.15 1.41 -2.30
C PHE A 311 -11.12 -0.07 -2.68
N CYS A 312 -9.94 -0.71 -2.65
CA CYS A 312 -9.82 -2.14 -2.92
C CYS A 312 -10.54 -3.00 -1.88
N ALA A 313 -10.53 -2.58 -0.61
CA ALA A 313 -11.23 -3.27 0.46
C ALA A 313 -12.77 -3.17 0.35
N LEU A 314 -13.31 -2.08 -0.21
CA LEU A 314 -14.75 -1.81 -0.17
C LEU A 314 -15.47 -1.99 -1.52
N GLU A 315 -14.92 -1.42 -2.59
CA GLU A 315 -15.62 -1.15 -3.85
C GLU A 315 -15.03 -1.86 -5.05
N ALA A 316 -13.70 -2.12 -5.06
CA ALA A 316 -13.07 -2.68 -6.25
C ALA A 316 -13.73 -4.01 -6.66
N CYS A 317 -13.91 -4.16 -7.98
CA CYS A 317 -14.28 -5.41 -8.61
C CYS A 317 -13.05 -6.00 -9.28
N GLN A 318 -12.84 -7.30 -9.09
CA GLN A 318 -11.72 -7.98 -9.72
C GLN A 318 -11.86 -7.98 -11.24
N GLN A 319 -10.87 -7.38 -11.89
CA GLN A 319 -10.72 -7.33 -13.34
C GLN A 319 -9.24 -7.32 -13.67
N GLU A 320 -8.85 -7.80 -14.84
CA GLU A 320 -7.48 -7.68 -15.34
C GLU A 320 -7.10 -6.19 -15.47
N PRO A 321 -5.86 -5.78 -15.12
CA PRO A 321 -4.71 -6.58 -14.70
C PRO A 321 -4.61 -6.81 -13.18
N HIS A 322 -5.72 -6.76 -12.45
CA HIS A 322 -5.80 -6.88 -10.97
C HIS A 322 -5.00 -5.83 -10.20
N TYR A 323 -4.66 -4.72 -10.86
CA TYR A 323 -3.81 -3.67 -10.30
C TYR A 323 -4.54 -2.34 -10.25
N PHE A 324 -4.42 -1.64 -9.12
CA PHE A 324 -5.15 -0.41 -8.86
C PHE A 324 -4.23 0.75 -8.45
N SER A 325 -4.66 1.94 -8.80
CA SER A 325 -4.00 3.20 -8.49
C SER A 325 -5.05 4.30 -8.45
N ASP A 326 -4.97 5.17 -7.45
CA ASP A 326 -5.88 6.32 -7.28
C ASP A 326 -7.36 5.91 -7.36
N CYS A 327 -7.72 4.87 -6.61
CA CYS A 327 -9.08 4.31 -6.55
C CYS A 327 -9.65 3.89 -7.92
N ALA A 328 -8.78 3.54 -8.86
CA ALA A 328 -9.13 3.13 -10.21
C ALA A 328 -8.20 2.02 -10.71
N PRO A 329 -8.55 1.32 -11.80
CA PRO A 329 -7.63 0.39 -12.45
C PRO A 329 -6.36 1.15 -12.86
N GLY A 330 -5.20 0.63 -12.46
CA GLY A 330 -3.90 1.23 -12.72
C GLY A 330 -3.22 0.61 -13.93
N TYR A 331 -2.24 1.32 -14.47
CA TYR A 331 -1.39 0.80 -15.53
C TYR A 331 -0.35 -0.18 -14.96
N VAL A 332 -0.14 -1.30 -15.65
CA VAL A 332 0.81 -2.34 -15.27
C VAL A 332 1.83 -2.51 -16.38
N VAL A 333 3.11 -2.53 -16.05
CA VAL A 333 4.18 -2.78 -17.03
C VAL A 333 4.13 -4.22 -17.57
N SER A 334 4.61 -4.45 -18.79
CA SER A 334 4.58 -5.79 -19.42
C SER A 334 5.23 -6.87 -18.56
N ALA A 335 6.34 -6.57 -17.90
CA ALA A 335 7.03 -7.50 -16.99
C ALA A 335 6.18 -7.97 -15.80
N ALA A 336 5.12 -7.23 -15.45
CA ALA A 336 4.18 -7.59 -14.40
C ALA A 336 2.91 -8.30 -14.92
N GLN A 337 2.82 -8.52 -16.23
CA GLN A 337 1.72 -9.23 -16.91
C GLN A 337 2.17 -10.59 -17.48
N ASP A 338 3.40 -11.00 -17.21
CA ASP A 338 3.99 -12.25 -17.69
C ASP A 338 3.57 -13.43 -16.81
N ASP A 339 2.69 -14.29 -17.34
CA ASP A 339 2.16 -15.47 -16.66
C ASP A 339 3.25 -16.52 -16.35
N GLU A 340 4.24 -16.68 -17.24
CA GLU A 340 5.31 -17.66 -17.05
C GLU A 340 6.24 -17.24 -15.92
N VAL A 341 6.59 -15.94 -15.87
CA VAL A 341 7.36 -15.37 -14.77
C VAL A 341 6.57 -15.43 -13.46
N ALA A 342 5.27 -15.17 -13.48
CA ALA A 342 4.42 -15.24 -12.29
C ALA A 342 4.35 -16.69 -11.74
N GLU A 343 4.19 -17.68 -12.62
CA GLU A 343 4.19 -19.10 -12.25
C GLU A 343 5.57 -19.55 -11.73
N LYS A 344 6.66 -19.14 -12.39
CA LYS A 344 8.02 -19.46 -11.94
C LYS A 344 8.31 -18.85 -10.57
N LEU A 345 7.93 -17.59 -10.35
CA LEU A 345 8.06 -16.92 -9.05
C LEU A 345 7.25 -17.63 -7.97
N TRP A 346 6.04 -18.10 -8.28
CA TRP A 346 5.23 -18.88 -7.34
C TRP A 346 5.96 -20.14 -6.89
N LYS A 347 6.43 -20.98 -7.82
CA LYS A 347 7.13 -22.24 -7.51
C LYS A 347 8.41 -22.00 -6.69
N VAL A 348 9.17 -20.97 -7.05
CA VAL A 348 10.38 -20.59 -6.30
C VAL A 348 10.01 -20.12 -4.89
N SER A 349 8.94 -19.32 -4.76
CA SER A 349 8.48 -18.83 -3.46
C SER A 349 8.01 -19.98 -2.56
N GLU A 350 7.23 -20.95 -3.07
CA GLU A 350 6.82 -22.16 -2.33
C GLU A 350 8.02 -22.91 -1.77
N LYS A 351 9.01 -23.20 -2.62
CA LYS A 351 10.25 -23.87 -2.21
C LYS A 351 11.00 -23.07 -1.15
N MET A 352 11.11 -21.76 -1.30
CA MET A 352 11.84 -20.91 -0.35
C MET A 352 11.14 -20.87 1.02
N VAL A 353 9.81 -20.80 1.07
CA VAL A 353 9.08 -20.69 2.35
C VAL A 353 8.73 -22.05 2.97
N GLY A 354 9.02 -23.15 2.28
CA GLY A 354 8.70 -24.51 2.70
C GLY A 354 7.19 -24.79 2.72
N LEU A 355 6.52 -24.51 1.61
CA LEU A 355 5.12 -24.90 1.37
C LEU A 355 5.01 -26.09 0.42
#